data_AF-A0A7G9GV72-F1
#
_entry.id   AF-A0A7G9GV72-F1
#
_cell.length_a   1.000
_cell.length_b   1.000
_cell.length_c   1.000
_cell.angle_alpha   90.00
_cell.angle_beta   90.00
_cell.angle_gamma   90.00
#
_symmetry.space_group_name_H-M   'P 1'
#
loop_
_entity.id
_entity.type
_entity.pdbx_description
1 polymer ?
#
loop_
_entity_poly.entity_id
_entity_poly.type
_entity_poly.pdbx_seq_one_letter_code
_entity_poly.pdbx_strand_id
1 'polypeptide(L)'
;MSRCTDAFKVAFPRTVPILAGFLFLGMSYGFIMMEAGFPMIYPIVTSAVVFAGSLEFLFVEILRSPFNPLLIFFLTLMVNARHIFYGLSMLDKFKNTGWKKYFLIFGLCDETFSINCDVKLPPGIDRGWFMLHITWLNYSYWVGGATLGAILSHFVPLRIEGLDFVLTALFLVIFVEQWLSQKNHIPAIVGLLSSIFSFIVFRNILPRPDYFVVPAMIIMLLIFGILRRREKMND
;
A
#
# COMPACT_ATOMS: atom_id res chain seq x y z
N MET A 1 14.30 28.47 -11.32
CA MET A 1 13.39 27.71 -12.22
C MET A 1 14.07 26.55 -12.95
N SER A 2 15.33 26.63 -13.39
CA SER A 2 15.98 25.52 -14.13
C SER A 2 16.04 24.21 -13.32
N ARG A 3 16.52 24.27 -12.06
CA ARG A 3 16.68 23.09 -11.17
C ARG A 3 15.42 22.22 -11.01
N CYS A 4 14.24 22.85 -11.00
CA CYS A 4 12.96 22.15 -10.88
C CYS A 4 12.64 21.39 -12.18
N THR A 5 12.73 22.10 -13.31
CA THR A 5 12.46 21.56 -14.64
C THR A 5 13.45 20.46 -15.03
N ASP A 6 14.73 20.65 -14.69
CA ASP A 6 15.79 19.68 -14.98
C ASP A 6 15.59 18.40 -14.16
N ALA A 7 15.22 18.54 -12.87
CA ALA A 7 14.88 17.40 -12.02
C ALA A 7 13.62 16.66 -12.52
N PHE A 8 12.60 17.39 -12.99
CA PHE A 8 11.38 16.78 -13.55
C PHE A 8 11.65 15.95 -14.81
N LYS A 9 12.47 16.47 -15.74
CA LYS A 9 12.86 15.76 -16.96
C LYS A 9 13.57 14.44 -16.67
N VAL A 10 14.33 14.37 -15.58
CA VAL A 10 15.01 13.13 -15.15
C VAL A 10 14.06 12.21 -14.35
N ALA A 11 13.11 12.77 -13.62
CA ALA A 11 12.16 12.04 -12.81
C ALA A 11 11.08 11.35 -13.65
N PHE A 12 10.47 12.05 -14.60
CA PHE A 12 9.32 11.57 -15.36
C PHE A 12 9.54 10.22 -16.05
N PRO A 13 10.61 10.00 -16.83
CA PRO A 13 10.85 8.71 -17.51
C PRO A 13 10.95 7.53 -16.55
N ARG A 14 11.41 7.75 -15.31
CA ARG A 14 11.54 6.70 -14.29
C ARG A 14 10.18 6.29 -13.70
N THR A 15 9.18 7.16 -13.80
CA THR A 15 7.82 6.89 -13.32
C THR A 15 6.90 6.29 -14.39
N VAL A 16 7.32 6.27 -15.67
CA VAL A 16 6.49 5.75 -16.77
C VAL A 16 6.07 4.29 -16.58
N PRO A 17 6.94 3.36 -16.11
CA PRO A 17 6.51 1.99 -15.81
C PRO A 17 5.47 1.92 -14.68
N ILE A 18 5.58 2.82 -13.69
CA ILE A 18 4.69 2.87 -12.52
C ILE A 18 3.33 3.48 -12.87
N LEU A 19 3.32 4.43 -13.81
CA LEU A 19 2.11 5.13 -14.27
C LEU A 19 0.98 4.15 -14.64
N ALA A 20 1.28 3.14 -15.45
CA ALA A 20 0.28 2.17 -15.89
C ALA A 20 -0.32 1.38 -14.73
N GLY A 21 0.53 0.93 -13.79
CA GLY A 21 0.09 0.22 -12.59
C GLY A 21 -0.77 1.09 -11.67
N PHE A 22 -0.32 2.31 -11.39
CA PHE A 22 -1.04 3.25 -10.52
C PHE A 22 -2.38 3.68 -11.10
N LEU A 23 -2.43 3.96 -12.40
CA LEU A 23 -3.69 4.29 -13.06
C LEU A 23 -4.65 3.10 -13.04
N PHE A 24 -4.20 1.89 -13.38
CA PHE A 24 -5.06 0.72 -13.41
C PHE A 24 -5.59 0.35 -12.03
N LEU A 25 -4.71 0.28 -11.02
CA LEU A 25 -5.09 -0.01 -9.64
C LEU A 25 -5.97 1.10 -9.06
N GLY A 26 -5.61 2.37 -9.27
CA GLY A 26 -6.42 3.50 -8.86
C GLY A 26 -7.81 3.46 -9.48
N MET A 27 -7.92 3.22 -10.79
CA MET A 27 -9.21 3.09 -11.47
C MET A 27 -10.04 1.94 -10.90
N SER A 28 -9.41 0.80 -10.64
CA SER A 28 -10.08 -0.36 -10.02
C SER A 28 -10.62 -0.01 -8.65
N TYR A 29 -9.83 0.69 -7.82
CA TYR A 29 -10.27 1.18 -6.52
C TYR A 29 -11.47 2.13 -6.62
N GLY A 30 -11.38 3.15 -7.47
CA GLY A 30 -12.44 4.13 -7.66
C GLY A 30 -13.74 3.49 -8.12
N PHE A 31 -13.65 2.48 -9.01
CA PHE A 31 -14.80 1.72 -9.47
C PHE A 31 -15.41 0.87 -8.35
N ILE A 32 -14.60 0.11 -7.60
CA ILE A 32 -15.07 -0.74 -6.49
C ILE A 32 -15.78 0.08 -5.40
N MET A 33 -15.25 1.23 -5.04
CA MET A 33 -15.87 2.10 -4.02
C MET A 33 -17.24 2.63 -4.50
N MET A 34 -17.37 2.96 -5.78
CA MET A 34 -18.65 3.37 -6.39
C MET A 34 -19.65 2.21 -6.46
N GLU A 35 -19.21 1.01 -6.85
CA GLU A 35 -20.08 -0.18 -6.89
C GLU A 35 -20.57 -0.57 -5.49
N ALA A 36 -19.72 -0.39 -4.48
CA ALA A 36 -20.09 -0.57 -3.08
C ALA A 36 -21.21 0.39 -2.60
N GLY A 37 -21.61 1.37 -3.42
CA GLY A 37 -22.71 2.29 -3.18
C GLY A 37 -22.30 3.63 -2.57
N PHE A 38 -20.98 3.90 -2.47
CA PHE A 38 -20.50 5.17 -1.94
C PHE A 38 -20.50 6.26 -3.01
N PRO A 39 -20.74 7.54 -2.64
CA PRO A 39 -20.71 8.63 -3.59
C PRO A 39 -19.28 8.91 -4.07
N MET A 40 -19.14 9.47 -5.27
CA MET A 40 -17.87 9.75 -5.95
C MET A 40 -16.84 10.51 -5.11
N ILE A 41 -17.30 11.31 -4.15
CA ILE A 41 -16.41 12.04 -3.24
C ILE A 41 -15.55 11.10 -2.38
N TYR A 42 -16.06 9.91 -2.01
CA TYR A 42 -15.33 8.96 -1.18
C TYR A 42 -14.02 8.53 -1.82
N PRO A 43 -13.99 7.85 -2.99
CA PRO A 43 -12.74 7.36 -3.58
C PRO A 43 -11.76 8.49 -3.92
N ILE A 44 -12.25 9.70 -4.22
CA ILE A 44 -11.38 10.86 -4.49
C ILE A 44 -10.72 11.36 -3.20
N VAL A 45 -11.49 11.53 -2.13
CA VAL A 45 -10.96 12.06 -0.86
C VAL A 45 -10.06 11.05 -0.17
N THR A 46 -10.47 9.78 -0.13
CA THR A 46 -9.67 8.71 0.49
C THR A 46 -8.35 8.52 -0.24
N SER A 47 -8.34 8.45 -1.57
CA SER A 47 -7.09 8.33 -2.35
C SER A 47 -6.17 9.54 -2.17
N ALA A 48 -6.74 10.73 -1.99
CA ALA A 48 -5.98 11.96 -1.79
C ALA A 48 -5.42 12.12 -0.36
N VAL A 49 -6.16 11.67 0.66
CA VAL A 49 -5.83 11.91 2.08
C VAL A 49 -5.13 10.71 2.72
N VAL A 50 -5.55 9.50 2.38
CA VAL A 50 -5.02 8.27 2.99
C VAL A 50 -3.77 7.81 2.23
N PHE A 51 -3.83 7.81 0.89
CA PHE A 51 -2.74 7.43 0.00
C PHE A 51 -2.02 6.14 0.44
N ALA A 52 -2.80 5.09 0.71
CA ALA A 52 -2.28 3.84 1.29
C ALA A 52 -2.54 2.60 0.42
N GLY A 53 -2.98 2.78 -0.84
CA GLY A 53 -3.09 1.73 -1.84
C GLY A 53 -3.95 0.55 -1.38
N SER A 54 -3.30 -0.52 -0.89
CA SER A 54 -3.95 -1.74 -0.39
C SER A 54 -4.95 -1.49 0.74
N LEU A 55 -4.70 -0.52 1.62
CA LEU A 55 -5.65 -0.16 2.69
C LEU A 55 -6.93 0.45 2.11
N GLU A 56 -6.86 1.18 1.00
CA GLU A 56 -8.03 1.83 0.40
C GLU A 56 -8.99 0.79 -0.20
N PHE A 57 -8.45 -0.29 -0.77
CA PHE A 57 -9.25 -1.45 -1.18
C PHE A 57 -9.91 -2.15 0.02
N LEU A 58 -9.18 -2.36 1.11
CA LEU A 58 -9.76 -2.89 2.36
C LEU A 58 -10.81 -1.95 2.95
N PHE A 59 -10.62 -0.64 2.81
CA PHE A 59 -11.49 0.38 3.37
C PHE A 59 -12.92 0.27 2.82
N VAL A 60 -13.09 -0.18 1.57
CA VAL A 60 -14.41 -0.43 0.98
C VAL A 60 -15.19 -1.46 1.81
N GLU A 61 -14.58 -2.60 2.12
CA GLU A 61 -15.21 -3.65 2.92
C GLU A 61 -15.40 -3.23 4.38
N ILE A 62 -14.43 -2.50 4.92
CA ILE A 62 -14.52 -1.96 6.29
C ILE A 62 -15.75 -1.05 6.43
N LEU A 63 -16.02 -0.19 5.45
CA LEU A 63 -17.18 0.70 5.47
C LEU A 63 -18.52 -0.04 5.37
N ARG A 64 -18.52 -1.25 4.80
CA ARG A 64 -19.71 -2.14 4.74
C ARG A 64 -19.86 -3.01 5.98
N SER A 65 -18.79 -3.19 6.74
CA SER A 65 -18.76 -4.03 7.93
C SER A 65 -19.36 -3.32 9.18
N PRO A 66 -19.80 -4.08 10.20
CA PRO A 66 -20.21 -3.50 11.47
C PRO A 66 -19.10 -2.66 12.11
N PHE A 67 -19.46 -1.54 12.72
CA PHE A 67 -18.51 -0.62 13.33
C PHE A 67 -17.63 -1.31 14.40
N ASN A 68 -16.35 -1.46 14.11
CA ASN A 68 -15.35 -2.00 15.03
C ASN A 68 -14.01 -1.23 14.93
N PRO A 69 -13.89 -0.09 15.63
CA PRO A 69 -12.74 0.81 15.47
C PRO A 69 -11.42 0.19 15.93
N LEU A 70 -11.46 -0.69 16.94
CA LEU A 70 -10.26 -1.36 17.45
C LEU A 70 -9.69 -2.34 16.41
N LEU A 71 -10.55 -3.16 15.80
CA LEU A 71 -10.14 -4.07 14.73
C LEU A 71 -9.55 -3.32 13.54
N ILE A 72 -10.22 -2.24 13.11
CA ILE A 72 -9.79 -1.41 11.98
C ILE A 72 -8.43 -0.77 12.26
N PHE A 73 -8.21 -0.28 13.49
CA PHE A 73 -6.94 0.29 13.90
C PHE A 73 -5.79 -0.72 13.80
N PHE A 74 -5.96 -1.91 14.37
CA PHE A 74 -4.93 -2.95 14.30
C PHE A 74 -4.70 -3.45 12.87
N LEU A 75 -5.76 -3.64 12.08
CA LEU A 75 -5.65 -4.03 10.68
C LEU A 75 -4.86 -2.97 9.89
N THR A 76 -5.20 -1.70 10.06
CA THR A 76 -4.55 -0.56 9.38
C THR A 76 -3.05 -0.48 9.71
N LEU A 77 -2.70 -0.53 10.99
CA LEU A 77 -1.30 -0.51 11.45
C LEU A 77 -0.48 -1.63 10.84
N MET A 78 -1.08 -2.80 10.71
CA MET A 78 -0.36 -4.01 10.34
C MET A 78 -0.19 -4.15 8.83
N VAL A 79 -1.23 -3.84 8.06
CA VAL A 79 -1.13 -3.75 6.59
C VAL A 79 -0.07 -2.71 6.18
N ASN A 80 0.04 -1.62 6.95
CA ASN A 80 1.00 -0.55 6.67
C ASN A 80 2.33 -0.67 7.42
N ALA A 81 2.55 -1.70 8.24
CA ALA A 81 3.74 -1.83 9.07
C ALA A 81 5.06 -1.76 8.26
N ARG A 82 5.03 -2.16 6.98
CA ARG A 82 6.16 -2.06 6.05
C ARG A 82 6.69 -0.63 5.89
N HIS A 83 5.81 0.38 5.98
CA HIS A 83 6.19 1.79 5.86
C HIS A 83 7.11 2.25 7.00
N ILE A 84 7.11 1.57 8.15
CA ILE A 84 8.06 1.84 9.25
C ILE A 84 9.50 1.62 8.77
N PHE A 85 9.74 0.54 8.01
CA PHE A 85 11.07 0.25 7.48
C PHE A 85 11.48 1.26 6.42
N TYR A 86 10.57 1.66 5.53
CA TYR A 86 10.85 2.72 4.54
C TYR A 86 11.21 4.03 5.21
N GLY A 87 10.44 4.41 6.24
CA GLY A 87 10.70 5.59 7.06
C GLY A 87 12.11 5.56 7.65
N LEU A 88 12.47 4.47 8.34
CA LEU A 88 13.80 4.29 8.94
C LEU A 88 14.93 4.40 7.91
N SER A 89 14.79 3.76 6.75
CA SER A 89 15.79 3.79 5.67
C SER A 89 15.91 5.14 4.97
N MET A 90 14.87 5.97 5.01
CA MET A 90 14.82 7.29 4.34
C MET A 90 15.13 8.47 5.28
N LEU A 91 15.25 8.26 6.60
CA LEU A 91 15.50 9.31 7.58
C LEU A 91 16.68 10.22 7.19
N ASP A 92 17.84 9.65 6.90
CA ASP A 92 19.02 10.44 6.52
C ASP A 92 18.90 11.04 5.12
N LYS A 93 18.20 10.36 4.21
CA LYS A 93 17.99 10.81 2.83
C LYS A 93 17.07 12.02 2.75
N PHE A 94 16.14 12.18 3.71
CA PHE A 94 15.19 13.30 3.77
C PHE A 94 15.66 14.48 4.63
N LYS A 95 16.69 14.31 5.46
CA LYS A 95 17.17 15.26 6.50
C LYS A 95 17.41 16.69 5.98
N ASN A 96 17.78 16.87 4.71
CA ASN A 96 18.13 18.16 4.11
C ASN A 96 17.19 18.62 2.98
N THR A 97 15.96 18.12 2.94
CA THR A 97 15.00 18.44 1.85
C THR A 97 14.12 19.67 2.12
N GLY A 98 14.25 20.30 3.30
CA GLY A 98 13.49 21.50 3.68
C GLY A 98 12.00 21.21 3.88
N TRP A 99 11.14 22.08 3.35
CA TRP A 99 9.67 21.93 3.42
C TRP A 99 9.14 20.71 2.65
N LYS A 100 9.89 20.24 1.65
CA LYS A 100 9.52 19.08 0.82
C LYS A 100 9.38 17.81 1.64
N LYS A 101 10.10 17.72 2.78
CA LYS A 101 10.10 16.55 3.66
C LYS A 101 8.69 16.09 4.05
N TYR A 102 7.76 17.03 4.29
CA TYR A 102 6.42 16.68 4.76
C TYR A 102 5.65 15.92 3.69
N PHE A 103 5.73 16.37 2.43
CA PHE A 103 5.10 15.68 1.31
C PHE A 103 5.82 14.38 0.95
N LEU A 104 7.15 14.35 1.07
CA LEU A 104 7.94 13.13 0.85
C LEU A 104 7.63 12.02 1.88
N ILE A 105 7.39 12.40 3.14
CA ILE A 105 6.99 11.45 4.19
C ILE A 105 5.58 10.94 3.93
N PHE A 106 4.66 11.84 3.55
CA PHE A 106 3.27 11.50 3.26
C PHE A 106 3.15 10.55 2.04
N GLY A 107 3.78 10.89 0.92
CA GLY A 107 3.69 10.11 -0.31
C GLY A 107 4.71 8.97 -0.41
N LEU A 108 5.23 8.49 0.72
CA LEU A 108 6.20 7.39 0.72
C LEU A 108 5.49 6.05 0.52
N CYS A 109 5.69 5.45 -0.65
CA CYS A 109 5.23 4.11 -1.00
C CYS A 109 6.38 3.29 -1.61
N ASP A 110 6.16 1.99 -1.88
CA ASP A 110 7.18 1.05 -2.39
C ASP A 110 7.89 1.57 -3.64
N GLU A 111 7.14 2.16 -4.56
CA GLU A 111 7.64 2.62 -5.85
C GLU A 111 8.49 3.89 -5.69
N THR A 112 8.03 4.83 -4.88
CA THR A 112 8.82 6.02 -4.53
C THR A 112 10.06 5.61 -3.73
N PHE A 113 9.95 4.62 -2.84
CA PHE A 113 11.04 4.11 -2.03
C PHE A 113 12.09 3.43 -2.91
N SER A 114 11.68 2.51 -3.79
CA SER A 114 12.53 1.78 -4.71
C SER A 114 13.32 2.72 -5.62
N ILE A 115 12.66 3.72 -6.20
CA ILE A 115 13.34 4.72 -7.03
C ILE A 115 14.31 5.55 -6.19
N ASN A 116 13.92 6.02 -5.01
CA ASN A 116 14.71 6.98 -4.24
C ASN A 116 15.85 6.33 -3.43
N CYS A 117 15.79 5.01 -3.19
CA CYS A 117 16.76 4.32 -2.35
C CYS A 117 18.15 4.33 -2.98
N ASP A 118 18.29 3.93 -4.24
CA ASP A 118 19.60 3.75 -4.89
C ASP A 118 19.81 4.64 -6.13
N VAL A 119 19.12 5.78 -6.15
CA VAL A 119 19.21 6.72 -7.28
C VAL A 119 20.60 7.36 -7.38
N LYS A 120 21.34 7.04 -8.45
CA LYS A 120 22.49 7.85 -8.90
C LYS A 120 21.96 8.95 -9.81
N LEU A 121 22.06 10.20 -9.34
CA LEU A 121 21.61 11.37 -10.09
C LEU A 121 22.76 11.92 -10.95
N PRO A 122 22.46 12.41 -12.17
CA PRO A 122 23.44 13.14 -12.97
C PRO A 122 23.98 14.38 -12.22
N PRO A 123 25.20 14.84 -12.52
CA PRO A 123 25.76 16.05 -11.93
C PRO A 123 24.84 17.26 -12.17
N GLY A 124 24.61 18.06 -11.13
CA GLY A 124 23.80 19.29 -11.21
C GLY A 124 22.29 19.13 -10.96
N ILE A 125 21.79 17.90 -10.82
CA ILE A 125 20.37 17.66 -10.47
C ILE A 125 20.16 17.73 -8.96
N ASP A 126 19.20 18.55 -8.54
CA ASP A 126 18.81 18.67 -7.13
C ASP A 126 18.03 17.43 -6.68
N ARG A 127 18.59 16.69 -5.72
CA ARG A 127 17.99 15.45 -5.20
C ARG A 127 16.63 15.66 -4.56
N GLY A 128 16.44 16.77 -3.84
CA GLY A 128 15.18 17.05 -3.16
C GLY A 128 14.05 17.36 -4.14
N TRP A 129 14.33 18.11 -5.20
CA TRP A 129 13.38 18.33 -6.29
C TRP A 129 13.11 17.04 -7.06
N PHE A 130 14.12 16.23 -7.35
CA PHE A 130 13.92 14.94 -8.01
C PHE A 130 12.95 14.04 -7.22
N MET A 131 13.20 13.85 -5.92
CA MET A 131 12.33 13.06 -5.04
C MET A 131 10.91 13.60 -5.01
N LEU A 132 10.76 14.94 -4.91
CA LEU A 132 9.45 15.58 -4.87
C LEU A 132 8.65 15.30 -6.14
N HIS A 133 9.28 15.38 -7.32
CA HIS A 133 8.59 15.10 -8.58
C HIS A 133 8.19 13.64 -8.70
N ILE A 134 9.04 12.68 -8.28
CA ILE A 134 8.68 11.26 -8.26
C ILE A 134 7.44 11.05 -7.37
N THR A 135 7.46 11.56 -6.14
CA THR A 135 6.33 11.43 -5.21
C THR A 135 5.08 12.12 -5.73
N TRP A 136 5.20 13.32 -6.30
CA TRP A 136 4.08 14.07 -6.85
C TRP A 136 3.44 13.37 -8.05
N LEU A 137 4.26 12.82 -8.95
CA LEU A 137 3.80 12.09 -10.12
C LEU A 137 3.04 10.83 -9.67
N ASN A 138 3.62 10.01 -8.80
CA ASN A 138 2.95 8.81 -8.29
C ASN A 138 1.64 9.16 -7.56
N TYR A 139 1.64 10.20 -6.72
CA TYR A 139 0.43 10.70 -6.07
C TYR A 139 -0.65 11.09 -7.08
N SER A 140 -0.27 11.86 -8.10
CA SER A 140 -1.20 12.32 -9.15
C SER A 140 -1.75 11.15 -9.98
N TYR A 141 -0.93 10.12 -10.24
CA TYR A 141 -1.37 8.94 -10.97
C TYR A 141 -2.38 8.11 -10.17
N TRP A 142 -2.16 7.97 -8.86
CA TRP A 142 -3.09 7.27 -7.98
C TRP A 142 -4.44 7.98 -7.87
N VAL A 143 -4.42 9.26 -7.47
CA VAL A 143 -5.63 10.07 -7.29
C VAL A 143 -6.35 10.27 -8.62
N GLY A 144 -5.60 10.50 -9.70
CA GLY A 144 -6.14 10.58 -11.06
C GLY A 144 -6.79 9.26 -11.48
N GLY A 145 -6.14 8.13 -11.23
CA GLY A 145 -6.70 6.80 -11.46
C GLY A 145 -8.00 6.58 -10.69
N ALA A 146 -8.01 6.83 -9.38
CA ALA A 146 -9.20 6.71 -8.53
C ALA A 146 -10.36 7.60 -9.00
N THR A 147 -10.06 8.83 -9.38
CA THR A 147 -11.05 9.77 -9.93
C THR A 147 -11.60 9.26 -11.27
N LEU A 148 -10.74 8.81 -12.18
CA LEU A 148 -11.16 8.25 -13.47
C LEU A 148 -12.01 7.00 -13.27
N GLY A 149 -11.63 6.09 -12.37
CA GLY A 149 -12.41 4.90 -12.05
C GLY A 149 -13.79 5.24 -11.51
N ALA A 150 -13.87 6.24 -10.62
CA ALA A 150 -15.14 6.69 -10.07
C ALA A 150 -16.04 7.34 -11.14
N ILE A 151 -15.47 8.10 -12.07
CA ILE A 151 -16.20 8.67 -13.22
C ILE A 151 -16.67 7.55 -14.16
N LEU A 152 -15.79 6.63 -14.54
CA LEU A 152 -16.09 5.52 -15.45
C LEU A 152 -17.21 4.61 -14.91
N SER A 153 -17.31 4.44 -13.59
CA SER A 153 -18.39 3.68 -12.97
C SER A 153 -19.80 4.20 -13.30
N HIS A 154 -19.96 5.51 -13.57
CA HIS A 154 -21.26 6.08 -13.94
C HIS A 154 -21.69 5.73 -15.37
N PHE A 155 -20.72 5.49 -16.25
CA PHE A 155 -20.95 5.20 -17.66
C PHE A 155 -21.06 3.70 -17.95
N VAL A 156 -20.62 2.86 -17.02
CA VAL A 156 -20.64 1.39 -17.15
C VAL A 156 -21.75 0.85 -16.26
N PRO A 157 -22.94 0.54 -16.81
CA PRO A 157 -24.08 0.03 -16.03
C PRO A 157 -23.93 -1.44 -15.59
N LEU A 158 -22.72 -2.00 -15.62
CA LEU A 158 -22.50 -3.41 -15.33
C LEU A 158 -22.13 -3.56 -13.86
N ARG A 159 -22.99 -4.23 -13.09
CA ARG A 159 -22.50 -5.12 -12.04
C ARG A 159 -21.59 -6.11 -12.75
N ILE A 160 -20.29 -5.84 -12.72
CA ILE A 160 -19.31 -6.71 -13.36
C ILE A 160 -19.25 -7.93 -12.47
N GLU A 161 -19.84 -9.03 -12.93
CA GLU A 161 -19.69 -10.32 -12.24
C GLU A 161 -18.20 -10.61 -12.05
N GLY A 162 -17.80 -10.77 -10.78
CA GLY A 162 -16.40 -10.96 -10.41
C GLY A 162 -15.67 -9.72 -9.91
N LEU A 163 -16.31 -8.56 -9.74
CA LEU A 163 -15.64 -7.42 -9.08
C LEU A 163 -15.23 -7.74 -7.63
N ASP A 164 -16.03 -8.54 -6.92
CA ASP A 164 -15.71 -9.09 -5.59
C ASP A 164 -14.38 -9.88 -5.58
N PHE A 165 -13.99 -10.43 -6.73
CA PHE A 165 -12.72 -11.16 -6.87
C PHE A 165 -11.52 -10.21 -6.98
N VAL A 166 -11.70 -8.93 -7.31
CA VAL A 166 -10.59 -7.98 -7.48
C VAL A 166 -9.78 -7.84 -6.19
N LEU A 167 -10.45 -7.76 -5.03
CA LEU A 167 -9.76 -7.70 -3.74
C LEU A 167 -8.95 -8.99 -3.47
N THR A 168 -9.55 -10.15 -3.77
CA THR A 168 -8.88 -11.45 -3.64
C THR A 168 -7.68 -11.55 -4.56
N ALA A 169 -7.83 -11.14 -5.82
CA ALA A 169 -6.76 -11.12 -6.82
C ALA A 169 -5.65 -10.15 -6.42
N LEU A 170 -5.98 -8.97 -5.88
CA LEU A 170 -4.99 -8.01 -5.39
C LEU A 170 -4.12 -8.63 -4.29
N PHE A 171 -4.73 -9.21 -3.25
CA PHE A 171 -3.97 -9.85 -2.18
C PHE A 171 -3.17 -11.06 -2.66
N LEU A 172 -3.73 -11.85 -3.59
CA LEU A 172 -3.03 -12.98 -4.18
C LEU A 172 -1.80 -12.53 -4.97
N VAL A 173 -1.94 -11.51 -5.82
CA VAL A 173 -0.84 -10.95 -6.61
C VAL A 173 0.23 -10.37 -5.68
N ILE A 174 -0.15 -9.60 -4.66
CA ILE A 174 0.79 -9.09 -3.64
C ILE A 174 1.53 -10.26 -2.96
N PHE A 175 0.81 -11.31 -2.56
CA PHE A 175 1.42 -12.48 -1.93
C PHE A 175 2.41 -13.18 -2.86
N VAL A 176 2.02 -13.40 -4.13
CA VAL A 176 2.87 -14.03 -5.14
C VAL A 176 4.09 -13.17 -5.46
N GLU A 177 3.92 -11.85 -5.59
CA GLU A 177 5.02 -10.92 -5.82
C GLU A 177 6.02 -10.94 -4.67
N GLN A 178 5.54 -10.89 -3.42
CA GLN A 178 6.40 -11.03 -2.24
C GLN A 178 7.09 -12.39 -2.18
N TRP A 179 6.38 -13.46 -2.56
CA TRP A 179 6.96 -14.79 -2.65
C TRP A 179 8.10 -14.82 -3.69
N LEU A 180 7.89 -14.28 -4.89
CA LEU A 180 8.88 -14.29 -5.96
C LEU A 180 10.07 -13.35 -5.70
N SER A 181 9.84 -12.22 -5.02
CA SER A 181 10.87 -11.19 -4.77
C SER A 181 11.81 -11.54 -3.62
N GLN A 182 11.40 -12.38 -2.67
CA GLN A 182 12.18 -12.65 -1.46
C GLN A 182 12.88 -14.00 -1.55
N LYS A 183 14.17 -14.05 -1.15
CA LYS A 183 14.91 -15.34 -1.06
C LYS A 183 14.48 -16.19 0.13
N ASN A 184 13.99 -15.54 1.19
CA ASN A 184 13.53 -16.20 2.40
C ASN A 184 12.00 -16.19 2.44
N HIS A 185 11.40 -17.37 2.29
CA HIS A 185 9.94 -17.53 2.30
C HIS A 185 9.37 -17.86 3.68
N ILE A 186 10.21 -17.94 4.74
CA ILE A 186 9.75 -18.18 6.12
C ILE A 186 8.63 -17.21 6.52
N PRO A 187 8.70 -15.89 6.22
CA PRO A 187 7.62 -14.98 6.58
C PRO A 187 6.27 -15.33 5.93
N ALA A 188 6.30 -15.70 4.65
CA ALA A 188 5.10 -16.09 3.92
C ALA A 188 4.48 -17.39 4.47
N ILE A 189 5.33 -18.39 4.78
CA ILE A 189 4.89 -19.67 5.35
C ILE A 189 4.31 -19.48 6.75
N VAL A 190 4.98 -18.71 7.61
CA VAL A 190 4.48 -18.39 8.96
C VAL A 190 3.15 -17.68 8.87
N GLY A 191 3.00 -16.72 7.95
CA GLY A 191 1.72 -16.03 7.73
C GLY A 191 0.60 -16.95 7.27
N LEU A 192 0.89 -17.85 6.33
CA LEU A 192 -0.09 -18.83 5.85
C LEU A 192 -0.54 -19.78 6.97
N LEU A 193 0.42 -20.40 7.67
CA LEU A 193 0.15 -21.39 8.70
C LEU A 193 -0.56 -20.78 9.92
N SER A 194 -0.14 -19.60 10.36
CA SER A 194 -0.79 -18.89 11.49
C SER A 194 -2.22 -18.47 11.14
N SER A 195 -2.47 -18.02 9.91
CA SER A 195 -3.81 -17.66 9.44
C SER A 195 -4.72 -18.88 9.35
N ILE A 196 -4.25 -19.99 8.78
CA ILE A 196 -5.01 -21.26 8.71
C ILE A 196 -5.30 -21.79 10.12
N PHE A 197 -4.28 -21.82 10.98
CA PHE A 197 -4.43 -22.29 12.36
C PHE A 197 -5.44 -21.44 13.13
N SER A 198 -5.31 -20.12 13.05
CA SER A 198 -6.24 -19.21 13.73
C SER A 198 -7.65 -19.35 13.18
N PHE A 199 -7.82 -19.47 11.86
CA PHE A 199 -9.13 -19.70 11.25
C PHE A 199 -9.79 -20.98 11.76
N ILE A 200 -9.06 -22.11 11.78
CA ILE A 200 -9.59 -23.39 12.26
C ILE A 200 -9.97 -23.32 13.75
N VAL A 201 -9.09 -22.76 14.59
CA VAL A 201 -9.29 -22.69 16.04
C VAL A 201 -10.45 -21.75 16.38
N PHE A 202 -10.44 -20.53 15.82
CA PHE A 202 -11.43 -19.51 16.18
C PHE A 202 -12.78 -19.72 15.50
N ARG A 203 -12.85 -20.41 14.35
CA ARG A 203 -14.13 -20.85 13.77
C ARG A 203 -14.90 -21.79 14.69
N ASN A 204 -14.19 -22.64 15.45
CA ASN A 204 -14.81 -23.63 16.33
C ASN A 204 -15.14 -23.07 17.73
N ILE A 205 -14.56 -21.93 18.11
CA ILE A 205 -14.63 -21.39 19.48
C ILE A 205 -15.43 -20.08 19.55
N LEU A 206 -15.39 -19.23 18.51
CA LEU A 206 -15.98 -17.89 18.54
C LEU A 206 -17.29 -17.83 17.74
N PRO A 207 -18.33 -17.11 18.22
CA PRO A 207 -19.60 -16.94 17.50
C PRO A 207 -19.48 -16.17 16.16
N ARG A 208 -18.32 -15.54 15.89
CA ARG A 208 -18.05 -14.73 14.69
C ARG A 208 -16.70 -15.12 14.07
N PRO A 209 -16.69 -15.76 12.89
CA PRO A 209 -15.46 -16.19 12.22
C PRO A 209 -14.54 -15.01 11.83
N ASP A 210 -15.10 -13.83 11.62
CA ASP A 210 -14.42 -12.64 11.06
C ASP A 210 -13.27 -12.11 11.95
N TYR A 211 -13.20 -12.53 13.21
CA TYR A 211 -12.18 -12.09 14.18
C TYR A 211 -10.87 -12.88 14.11
N PHE A 212 -10.76 -13.91 13.27
CA PHE A 212 -9.55 -14.76 13.20
C PHE A 212 -8.28 -13.99 12.78
N VAL A 213 -8.44 -12.86 12.10
CA VAL A 213 -7.32 -12.05 11.59
C VAL A 213 -6.43 -11.54 12.73
N VAL A 214 -7.01 -11.01 13.81
CA VAL A 214 -6.24 -10.45 14.94
C VAL A 214 -5.42 -11.52 15.68
N PRO A 215 -5.98 -12.68 16.09
CA PRO A 215 -5.19 -13.75 16.69
C PRO A 215 -4.12 -14.31 15.75
N ALA A 216 -4.41 -14.48 14.45
CA ALA A 216 -3.41 -14.88 13.46
C ALA A 216 -2.20 -13.92 13.49
N MET A 217 -2.46 -12.62 13.54
CA MET A 217 -1.42 -11.58 13.56
C MET A 217 -0.62 -11.57 14.86
N ILE A 218 -1.25 -11.79 16.01
CA ILE A 218 -0.53 -11.94 17.28
C ILE A 218 0.41 -13.14 17.22
N ILE A 219 -0.06 -14.27 16.68
CA ILE A 219 0.76 -15.48 16.51
C ILE A 219 1.94 -15.18 15.57
N MET A 220 1.71 -14.51 14.44
CA MET A 220 2.79 -14.10 13.52
C MET A 220 3.86 -13.24 14.22
N LEU A 221 3.44 -12.22 14.96
CA LEU A 221 4.36 -11.32 15.67
C LEU A 221 5.18 -12.06 16.73
N LEU A 222 4.57 -13.01 17.45
CA LEU A 222 5.26 -13.84 18.43
C LEU A 222 6.30 -14.75 17.75
N ILE A 223 5.92 -15.42 16.66
CA ILE A 223 6.83 -16.29 15.91
C ILE A 223 8.01 -15.48 15.35
N PHE A 224 7.77 -14.32 14.72
CA PHE A 224 8.85 -13.46 14.23
C PHE A 224 9.71 -12.88 15.34
N GLY A 225 9.12 -12.53 16.49
CA GLY A 225 9.86 -12.10 17.67
C GLY A 225 10.83 -13.18 18.17
N ILE A 226 10.41 -14.44 18.17
CA ILE A 226 11.24 -15.59 18.57
C ILE A 226 12.33 -15.86 17.52
N LEU A 227 11.98 -15.90 16.24
CA LEU A 227 12.93 -16.14 15.14
C LEU A 227 14.04 -15.09 15.12
N ARG A 228 13.68 -13.80 15.24
CA ARG A 228 14.65 -12.70 15.27
C ARG A 228 15.56 -12.72 16.49
N ARG A 229 15.05 -13.16 17.65
CA ARG A 229 15.88 -13.38 18.85
C ARG A 229 16.87 -14.52 18.64
N ARG A 230 16.46 -15.59 17.95
CA ARG A 230 17.34 -16.73 17.63
C ARG A 230 18.46 -16.36 16.67
N GLU A 231 18.18 -15.59 15.62
CA GLU A 231 19.21 -15.10 14.70
C GLU A 231 20.26 -14.26 15.44
N LYS A 232 19.83 -13.31 16.28
CA LYS A 232 20.75 -12.50 17.10
C LYS A 232 21.58 -13.25 18.15
N MET A 233 21.22 -14.49 18.51
CA MET A 233 22.00 -15.31 19.44
C MET A 233 22.98 -16.25 18.72
N ASN A 234 22.79 -16.43 17.40
CA ASN A 234 23.63 -17.28 16.57
C ASN A 234 24.67 -16.48 15.76
N ASP A 235 24.56 -15.14 15.76
CA ASP A 235 25.57 -14.17 15.31
C ASP A 235 26.48 -13.74 16.48
#